data_AF-A0A962I0W5-F1
#
_entry.id   AF-A0A962I0W5-F1
#
_cell.length_a   1.000
_cell.length_b   1.000
_cell.length_c   1.000
_cell.angle_alpha   90.00
_cell.angle_beta   90.00
_cell.angle_gamma   90.00
#
_symmetry.space_group_name_H-M   'P 1'
#
loop_
_entity.id
_entity.type
_entity.pdbx_description
1 polymer ?
#
loop_
_entity_poly.entity_id
_entity_poly.type
_entity_poly.pdbx_seq_one_letter_code
_entity_poly.pdbx_strand_id
1 'polypeptide(L)'
;MPSATANALDALLPQTQCTRCGYPACRPYAEAIAAGEAPINRCPPGGAATIAALASQLDTAELPLDPACGSEAPRRIALIDESVCIG
;
A
#
# COMPACT_ATOMS: atom_id res chain seq x y z
N MET A 1 -15.66 15.62 1.63
CA MET A 1 -14.36 16.31 1.83
C MET A 1 -13.39 15.25 2.30
N PRO A 2 -12.35 14.88 1.53
CA PRO A 2 -11.37 13.90 2.02
C PRO A 2 -10.73 14.46 3.29
N SER A 3 -10.69 13.63 4.35
CA SER A 3 -10.08 14.01 5.63
C SER A 3 -8.59 14.26 5.43
N ALA A 4 -8.02 15.24 6.14
CA ALA A 4 -6.58 15.54 6.09
C ALA A 4 -5.72 14.28 6.36
N THR A 5 -6.23 13.38 7.20
CA THR A 5 -5.63 12.08 7.51
C THR A 5 -5.55 11.17 6.28
N ALA A 6 -6.61 11.08 5.46
CA ALA A 6 -6.62 10.24 4.27
C ALA A 6 -5.58 10.70 3.23
N ASN A 7 -5.31 12.01 3.15
CA ASN A 7 -4.27 12.55 2.29
C ASN A 7 -2.86 12.17 2.78
N ALA A 8 -2.63 12.23 4.09
CA ALA A 8 -1.35 11.81 4.68
C ALA A 8 -1.11 10.30 4.50
N LEU A 9 -2.14 9.47 4.70
CA LEU A 9 -2.02 8.02 4.53
C LEU A 9 -1.76 7.62 3.07
N ASP A 10 -2.45 8.25 2.11
CA ASP A 10 -2.23 8.00 0.69
C ASP A 10 -0.80 8.34 0.24
N ALA A 11 -0.21 9.39 0.80
CA ALA A 11 1.18 9.76 0.53
C ALA A 11 2.20 8.71 1.05
N LEU A 12 1.82 7.89 2.03
CA LEU A 12 2.65 6.80 2.55
C LEU A 12 2.50 5.49 1.76
N LEU A 13 1.45 5.36 0.95
CA LEU A 13 1.22 4.19 0.13
C LEU A 13 2.17 4.18 -1.07
N PRO A 14 2.58 3.01 -1.57
CA PRO A 14 3.57 2.91 -2.65
C PRO A 14 3.03 3.31 -4.04
N GLN A 15 1.77 3.74 -4.15
CA GLN A 15 1.13 4.22 -5.39
C GLN A 15 1.27 3.27 -6.60
N THR A 16 1.39 1.96 -6.35
CA THR A 16 1.64 0.94 -7.39
C THR A 16 0.40 0.51 -8.17
N GLN A 17 -0.79 1.00 -7.80
CA GLN A 17 -2.07 0.62 -8.42
C GLN A 17 -2.29 -0.90 -8.50
N CYS A 18 -1.76 -1.64 -7.52
CA CYS A 18 -1.71 -3.10 -7.58
C CYS A 18 -3.03 -3.82 -7.25
N THR A 19 -4.01 -3.12 -6.67
CA THR A 19 -5.34 -3.61 -6.21
C THR A 19 -5.35 -4.83 -5.29
N ARG A 20 -4.20 -5.32 -4.82
CA ARG A 20 -4.08 -6.50 -3.94
C ARG A 20 -4.71 -6.32 -2.56
N CYS A 21 -4.87 -5.07 -2.12
CA CYS A 21 -5.59 -4.72 -0.91
C CYS A 21 -7.12 -4.86 -1.04
N GLY A 22 -7.65 -5.20 -2.22
CA GLY A 22 -9.09 -5.27 -2.49
C GLY A 22 -9.73 -3.92 -2.82
N TYR A 23 -8.94 -2.84 -2.89
CA TYR A 23 -9.40 -1.51 -3.29
C TYR A 23 -8.97 -1.18 -4.72
N PRO A 24 -9.77 -0.41 -5.48
CA PRO A 24 -9.48 -0.09 -6.87
C PRO A 24 -8.27 0.85 -7.04
N ALA A 25 -7.89 1.58 -5.98
CA ALA A 25 -6.74 2.47 -5.97
C ALA A 25 -6.20 2.66 -4.55
N CYS A 26 -5.04 3.31 -4.42
CA CYS A 26 -4.43 3.66 -3.13
C CYS A 26 -5.27 4.67 -2.34
N ARG A 27 -5.87 5.66 -2.99
CA ARG A 27 -6.72 6.68 -2.34
C ARG A 27 -7.93 6.09 -1.61
N PRO A 28 -8.80 5.27 -2.23
CA PRO A 28 -9.92 4.62 -1.52
C PRO A 28 -9.47 3.74 -0.35
N TYR A 29 -8.29 3.11 -0.46
CA TYR A 29 -7.73 2.34 0.64
C TYR A 29 -7.32 3.25 1.81
N ALA A 30 -6.64 4.37 1.54
CA ALA A 30 -6.28 5.37 2.54
C ALA A 30 -7.52 6.00 3.22
N GLU A 31 -8.59 6.24 2.46
CA GLU A 31 -9.86 6.72 3.00
C GLU A 31 -10.52 5.69 3.93
N ALA A 32 -10.54 4.42 3.53
CA ALA A 32 -11.07 3.34 4.36
C ALA A 32 -10.25 3.13 5.64
N ILE A 33 -8.92 3.27 5.58
CA ILE A 33 -8.06 3.26 6.76
C ILE A 33 -8.38 4.46 7.67
N ALA A 34 -8.49 5.66 7.11
CA ALA A 34 -8.81 6.88 7.88
C ALA A 34 -10.20 6.80 8.55
N ALA A 35 -11.15 6.08 7.93
CA ALA A 35 -12.47 5.81 8.48
C ALA A 35 -12.49 4.64 9.49
N GLY A 36 -11.39 3.89 9.63
CA GLY A 36 -11.33 2.69 10.46
C GLY A 36 -12.09 1.48 9.88
N GLU A 37 -12.46 1.55 8.60
CA GLU A 37 -13.18 0.49 7.87
C GLU A 37 -12.23 -0.58 7.30
N ALA A 38 -10.94 -0.24 7.16
CA ALA A 38 -9.91 -1.14 6.64
C ALA A 38 -8.69 -1.22 7.55
N PRO A 39 -8.08 -2.40 7.72
CA PRO A 39 -6.84 -2.53 8.47
C PRO A 39 -5.62 -2.08 7.64
N ILE A 40 -4.59 -1.60 8.34
CA ILE A 40 -3.35 -1.03 7.76
C ILE A 40 -2.42 -2.07 7.12
N ASN A 41 -2.66 -3.36 7.36
CA ASN A 41 -1.79 -4.48 6.96
C ASN A 41 -2.19 -5.16 5.64
N ARG A 42 -2.90 -4.45 4.74
CA ARG A 42 -3.39 -5.03 3.47
C ARG A 42 -2.59 -4.59 2.25
N CYS A 43 -1.43 -3.94 2.44
CA CYS A 43 -0.58 -3.47 1.35
C CYS A 43 0.70 -4.33 1.18
N PRO A 44 0.65 -5.47 0.44
CA PRO A 44 1.82 -6.31 0.16
C PRO A 44 3.01 -5.59 -0.49
N PRO A 45 2.84 -4.68 -1.47
CA PRO A 45 4.00 -4.04 -2.11
C PRO A 45 4.73 -3.05 -1.18
N GLY A 46 4.05 -2.55 -0.16
CA GLY A 46 4.62 -1.66 0.86
C GLY A 46 5.24 -2.42 2.03
N GLY A 47 4.77 -3.64 2.29
CA GLY A 47 5.33 -4.53 3.30
C GLY A 47 5.29 -3.93 4.71
N ALA A 48 6.20 -4.41 5.55
CA ALA A 48 6.31 -3.94 6.94
C ALA A 48 6.60 -2.42 7.03
N ALA A 49 7.34 -1.85 6.08
CA ALA A 49 7.70 -0.43 6.10
C ALA A 49 6.46 0.48 5.95
N THR A 50 5.56 0.17 5.01
CA THR A 50 4.31 0.92 4.86
C THR A 50 3.39 0.72 6.07
N ILE A 51 3.33 -0.49 6.63
CA ILE A 51 2.53 -0.76 7.84
C ILE A 51 3.02 0.08 9.02
N ALA A 52 4.33 0.11 9.27
CA ALA A 52 4.92 0.90 10.35
C ALA A 52 4.66 2.40 10.18
N ALA A 53 4.76 2.91 8.94
CA ALA A 53 4.45 4.31 8.65
C ALA A 53 2.96 4.65 8.89
N LEU A 54 2.05 3.78 8.47
CA LEU A 54 0.62 3.93 8.72
C LEU A 54 0.28 3.82 10.22
N ALA A 55 0.90 2.88 10.92
CA ALA A 55 0.76 2.68 12.36
C ALA A 55 1.19 3.92 13.14
N SER A 56 2.33 4.51 12.79
CA SER A 56 2.83 5.74 13.40
C SER A 56 1.94 6.96 13.11
N GLN A 57 1.27 7.04 11.96
CA GLN A 57 0.33 8.12 11.66
C GLN A 57 -0.99 8.00 12.42
N LEU A 58 -1.43 6.78 12.70
CA LEU A 58 -2.71 6.49 13.34
C LEU A 58 -2.59 6.18 14.83
N ASP A 59 -1.37 6.25 15.38
CA ASP A 59 -1.04 5.88 16.76
C ASP A 59 -1.60 4.49 17.14
N THR A 60 -1.43 3.53 16.23
CA THR A 60 -1.98 2.16 16.38
C THR A 60 -0.88 1.11 16.34
N ALA A 61 -1.19 -0.11 16.80
CA ALA A 61 -0.21 -1.20 16.82
C ALA A 61 0.09 -1.70 15.40
N GLU A 62 1.37 -1.98 15.14
CA GLU A 62 1.80 -2.63 13.90
C GLU A 62 1.21 -4.05 13.80
N LEU A 63 0.57 -4.34 12.67
CA LEU A 63 -0.04 -5.65 12.39
C LEU A 63 0.80 -6.40 11.35
N PRO A 64 0.97 -7.72 11.49
CA PRO A 64 1.62 -8.51 10.44
C PRO A 64 0.81 -8.43 9.14
N LEU A 65 1.50 -8.42 7.99
CA LEU A 65 0.86 -8.36 6.67
C LEU A 65 -0.21 -9.45 6.52
N ASP A 66 -1.39 -9.07 6.02
CA ASP A 66 -2.49 -9.98 5.82
C ASP A 66 -2.13 -11.02 4.73
N PRO A 67 -2.05 -12.32 5.07
CA PRO A 67 -1.73 -13.37 4.10
C PRO A 67 -2.77 -13.47 2.98
N ALA A 68 -4.01 -13.00 3.19
CA ALA A 68 -5.04 -12.98 2.16
C ALA A 68 -4.71 -11.99 1.01
N CYS A 69 -3.94 -10.94 1.28
CA CYS A 69 -3.48 -9.99 0.25
C CYS A 69 -2.20 -10.45 -0.45
N GLY A 70 -1.55 -11.52 0.05
CA GLY A 70 -0.31 -12.07 -0.46
C GLY A 70 0.91 -11.69 0.39
N SER A 71 2.08 -12.23 0.03
CA SER A 71 3.33 -11.96 0.74
C SER A 71 4.01 -10.68 0.25
N GLU A 72 4.77 -10.05 1.14
CA GLU A 72 5.77 -9.05 0.74
C GLU A 72 6.74 -9.71 -0.25
N ALA A 73 6.88 -9.09 -1.42
CA ALA A 73 7.81 -9.54 -2.45
C ALA A 73 8.96 -8.54 -2.55
N PRO A 74 10.21 -9.00 -2.65
CA PRO A 74 11.35 -8.10 -2.81
C PRO A 74 11.20 -7.28 -4.10
N ARG A 75 11.75 -6.07 -4.08
CA ARG A 75 11.83 -5.22 -5.28
C ARG A 75 12.57 -5.99 -6.37
N ARG A 76 11.93 -6.14 -7.53
CA ARG A 76 12.53 -6.78 -8.69
C ARG A 76 13.14 -5.71 -9.60
N ILE A 77 14.33 -6.00 -10.11
CA ILE A 77 14.96 -5.19 -11.16
C ILE A 77 14.42 -5.69 -12.48
N ALA A 78 13.82 -4.79 -13.26
CA ALA A 78 13.48 -5.07 -14.64
C ALA A 78 14.75 -4.87 -15.50
N LEU A 79 15.17 -5.91 -16.21
CA LEU A 79 16.16 -5.79 -17.27
C LEU A 79 15.40 -5.56 -18.58
N ILE A 80 15.66 -4.44 -19.23
CA ILE A 80 15.16 -4.18 -20.58
C ILE A 80 16.17 -4.78 -21.54
N ASP A 81 15.71 -5.64 -22.45
CA ASP A 81 16.51 -6.07 -23.59
C ASP A 81 16.21 -5.13 -24.76
N GLU A 82 17.12 -4.21 -25.03
CA GLU A 82 16.96 -3.21 -26.09
C GLU A 82 16.87 -3.84 -27.49
N SER A 83 17.33 -5.08 -27.69
CA SER A 83 17.23 -5.76 -28.98
C SER A 83 15.81 -6.28 -29.28
N VAL A 84 15.00 -6.49 -28.23
CA VAL A 84 13.63 -7.04 -28.31
C VAL A 84 12.58 -5.96 -28.02
N CYS A 85 12.97 -4.83 -27.43
CA CYS A 85 12.07 -3.72 -27.12
C CYS A 85 11.45 -3.10 -28.38
N ILE A 86 10.11 -3.07 -28.47
CA ILE A 86 9.35 -2.54 -29.61
C ILE A 86 8.81 -1.11 -29.44
N GLY A 87 9.07 -0.49 -28.27
CA GLY A 87 8.43 0.76 -27.86
C GLY A 87 7.30 0.52 -26.87
#